data_AF-A0A8C2YZI8-F1
#
_entry.id   AF-A0A8C2YZI8-F1
#
_cell.length_a   1.000
_cell.length_b   1.000
_cell.length_c   1.000
_cell.angle_alpha   90.00
_cell.angle_beta   90.00
_cell.angle_gamma   90.00
#
_symmetry.space_group_name_H-M   'P 1'
#
loop_
_entity.id
_entity.type
_entity.pdbx_description
1 polymer ?
#
loop_
_entity_poly.entity_id
_entity_poly.type
_entity_poly.pdbx_seq_one_letter_code
_entity_poly.pdbx_strand_id
1 'polypeptide(L)'
;MTQPEVLIQVLEILKKCPEFSEVESDFHAKVPAVFCRDVSNGLLCKVSAGNDVACLTTNHLAALSRLEPRIIPLVLAFRYWARLCHVDCQAEGGIPSYSLALMVIFFLQQKKEPILPVYLGHWVCEVLCIAGPSPPFHSGRG
;
A
#
# COMPACT_ATOMS: atom_id res chain seq x y z
N MET A 1 22.91 9.17 -2.37
CA MET A 1 21.83 10.08 -1.95
C MET A 1 20.99 9.38 -0.92
N THR A 2 20.67 10.07 0.17
CA THR A 2 19.73 9.58 1.19
C THR A 2 18.29 9.87 0.76
N GLN A 3 17.30 9.12 1.28
CA GLN A 3 15.88 9.32 0.96
C GLN A 3 15.38 10.77 1.20
N PRO A 4 15.80 11.48 2.28
CA PRO A 4 15.44 12.89 2.48
C PRO A 4 16.04 13.84 1.42
N GLU A 5 17.29 13.64 1.01
CA GLU A 5 17.93 14.45 -0.04
C GLU A 5 17.17 14.38 -1.37
N VAL A 6 16.69 13.18 -1.72
CA VAL A 6 15.89 12.98 -2.94
C VAL A 6 14.58 13.76 -2.86
N LEU A 7 13.86 13.68 -1.74
CA LEU A 7 12.57 14.38 -1.59
C LEU A 7 12.72 15.90 -1.57
N ILE A 8 13.82 16.43 -1.03
CA ILE A 8 14.14 17.87 -1.10
C ILE A 8 14.35 18.30 -2.55
N GLN A 9 15.09 17.53 -3.35
CA GLN A 9 15.26 17.84 -4.77
C GLN A 9 13.93 17.78 -5.54
N VAL A 10 13.10 16.76 -5.27
CA VAL A 10 11.77 16.63 -5.87
C VAL A 10 10.88 17.83 -5.53
N LEU A 11 10.89 18.29 -4.27
CA LEU A 11 10.16 19.48 -3.84
C LEU A 11 10.52 20.71 -4.69
N GLU A 12 11.82 20.95 -4.87
CA GLU A 12 12.32 22.09 -5.64
C GLU A 12 12.04 21.97 -7.14
N ILE A 13 11.98 20.76 -7.68
CA ILE A 13 11.55 20.52 -9.07
C ILE A 13 10.06 20.80 -9.21
N LEU A 14 9.21 20.23 -8.36
CA LEU A 14 7.75 20.37 -8.44
C LEU A 14 7.31 21.83 -8.29
N LYS A 15 7.96 22.63 -7.42
CA LYS A 15 7.68 24.07 -7.28
C LYS A 15 7.95 24.89 -8.55
N LYS A 16 8.82 24.40 -9.45
CA LYS A 16 9.19 25.10 -10.70
C LYS A 16 8.34 24.65 -11.89
N CYS A 17 7.60 23.55 -11.74
CA CYS A 17 6.76 22.99 -12.79
C CYS A 17 5.38 23.66 -12.78
N PRO A 18 4.95 24.33 -13.87
CA PRO A 18 3.64 24.97 -13.94
C PRO A 18 2.47 23.97 -13.94
N GLU A 19 2.72 22.69 -14.20
CA GLU A 19 1.74 21.61 -14.15
C GLU A 19 1.27 21.30 -12.72
N PHE A 20 2.01 21.77 -11.71
CA PHE A 20 1.72 21.51 -10.30
C PHE A 20 1.51 22.81 -9.52
N SER A 21 0.51 22.83 -8.66
CA SER A 21 0.23 23.89 -7.70
C SER A 21 0.18 23.35 -6.27
N GLU A 22 0.03 24.23 -5.27
CA GLU A 22 -0.11 23.83 -3.85
C GLU A 22 0.99 22.85 -3.39
N VAL A 23 2.25 23.13 -3.77
CA VAL A 23 3.37 22.24 -3.49
C VAL A 23 3.85 22.41 -2.05
N GLU A 24 3.69 21.36 -1.24
CA GLU A 24 4.02 21.35 0.20
C GLU A 24 4.83 20.10 0.58
N SER A 25 5.55 20.14 1.70
CA SER A 25 6.34 19.01 2.20
C SER A 25 5.94 18.62 3.61
N ASP A 26 5.85 17.31 3.86
CA ASP A 26 5.74 16.75 5.21
C ASP A 26 6.84 15.72 5.40
N PHE A 27 7.99 16.20 5.87
CA PHE A 27 9.15 15.36 6.15
C PHE A 27 9.18 14.83 7.59
N HIS A 28 8.25 15.26 8.44
CA HIS A 28 8.17 14.84 9.85
C HIS A 28 7.18 13.68 10.05
N ALA A 29 6.28 13.44 9.10
CA ALA A 29 5.44 12.25 9.11
C ALA A 29 6.25 10.94 9.10
N LYS A 30 5.60 9.87 9.55
CA LYS A 30 6.14 8.49 9.53
C LYS A 30 6.68 8.08 8.16
N VAL A 31 6.06 8.56 7.09
CA VAL A 31 6.55 8.40 5.72
C VAL A 31 6.74 9.80 5.13
N PRO A 32 7.98 10.29 5.02
CA PRO A 32 8.29 11.58 4.42
C PRO A 32 7.72 11.68 3.01
N ALA A 33 7.07 12.80 2.71
CA ALA A 33 6.44 13.01 1.41
C ALA A 33 6.40 14.48 0.98
N VAL A 34 6.24 14.68 -0.32
CA VAL A 34 5.91 15.96 -0.95
C VAL A 34 4.47 15.85 -1.50
N PHE A 35 3.66 16.87 -1.24
CA PHE A 35 2.32 17.00 -1.77
C PHE A 35 2.30 18.05 -2.87
N CYS A 36 1.50 17.82 -3.90
CA CYS A 36 1.21 18.82 -4.92
C CYS A 36 -0.17 18.55 -5.52
N ARG A 37 -0.79 19.57 -6.11
CA ARG A 37 -2.01 19.44 -6.90
C ARG A 37 -1.66 19.48 -8.38
N ASP A 38 -2.04 18.47 -9.13
CA ASP A 38 -1.99 18.52 -10.59
C ASP A 38 -3.02 19.52 -11.10
N VAL A 39 -2.56 20.54 -11.81
CA VAL A 39 -3.39 21.64 -12.32
C VAL A 39 -4.38 21.14 -13.38
N SER A 40 -4.00 20.13 -14.16
CA SER A 40 -4.82 19.65 -15.28
C SER A 40 -6.03 18.84 -14.81
N ASN A 41 -5.85 17.95 -13.84
CA ASN A 41 -6.91 17.06 -13.34
C ASN A 41 -7.47 17.49 -11.97
N GLY A 42 -6.85 18.46 -11.29
CA GLY A 42 -7.22 18.90 -9.95
C GLY A 42 -6.90 17.89 -8.84
N LEU A 43 -6.17 16.81 -9.16
CA LEU A 43 -5.88 15.71 -8.24
C LEU A 43 -4.76 16.07 -7.27
N LEU A 44 -4.94 15.69 -6.00
CA LEU A 44 -3.89 15.79 -5.00
C LEU A 44 -2.95 14.59 -5.13
N CYS A 45 -1.69 14.88 -5.39
CA CYS A 45 -0.60 13.93 -5.50
C CYS A 45 0.21 13.91 -4.20
N LYS A 46 0.58 12.71 -3.75
CA LYS A 46 1.52 12.50 -2.63
C LYS A 46 2.70 11.69 -3.14
N VAL A 47 3.89 12.30 -3.12
CA VAL A 47 5.14 11.71 -3.61
C VAL A 47 6.00 11.30 -2.42
N SER A 48 6.31 10.01 -2.32
CA SER A 48 7.24 9.45 -1.33
C SER A 48 8.35 8.68 -2.03
N ALA A 49 9.52 8.54 -1.39
CA ALA A 49 10.64 7.75 -1.90
C ALA A 49 10.82 6.47 -1.07
N GLY A 50 11.22 5.36 -1.69
CA GLY A 50 11.61 4.12 -0.97
C GLY A 50 10.50 3.43 -0.17
N ASN A 51 9.22 3.63 -0.52
CA ASN A 51 8.09 3.02 0.19
C ASN A 51 7.72 1.64 -0.37
N ASP A 52 8.68 0.71 -0.36
CA ASP A 52 8.55 -0.60 -1.01
C ASP A 52 7.41 -1.45 -0.41
N VAL A 53 7.17 -1.32 0.90
CA VAL A 53 6.09 -2.04 1.59
C VAL A 53 4.71 -1.59 1.07
N ALA A 54 4.53 -0.30 0.78
CA ALA A 54 3.28 0.19 0.20
C ALA A 54 3.10 -0.31 -1.26
N CYS A 55 4.19 -0.41 -2.02
CA CYS A 55 4.17 -0.99 -3.36
C CYS A 55 3.76 -2.48 -3.32
N LEU A 56 4.35 -3.27 -2.41
CA LEU A 56 4.01 -4.68 -2.22
C LEU A 56 2.54 -4.86 -1.80
N THR A 57 2.05 -4.01 -0.90
CA THR A 57 0.65 -4.03 -0.45
C THR A 57 -0.29 -3.70 -1.61
N THR A 58 0.02 -2.69 -2.41
CA THR A 58 -0.78 -2.31 -3.59
C THR A 58 -0.83 -3.46 -4.61
N ASN A 59 0.31 -4.09 -4.88
CA ASN A 59 0.39 -5.23 -5.79
C ASN A 59 -0.44 -6.42 -5.28
N HIS A 60 -0.37 -6.71 -3.98
CA HIS A 60 -1.14 -7.78 -3.35
C HIS A 60 -2.66 -7.52 -3.44
N LEU A 61 -3.12 -6.33 -3.04
CA LEU A 61 -4.54 -5.94 -3.13
C LEU A 61 -5.04 -5.97 -4.58
N ALA A 62 -4.23 -5.53 -5.53
CA ALA A 62 -4.56 -5.58 -6.95
C ALA A 62 -4.66 -7.02 -7.46
N ALA A 63 -3.77 -7.91 -7.04
CA ALA A 63 -3.84 -9.33 -7.40
C ALA A 63 -5.10 -10.00 -6.86
N LEU A 64 -5.45 -9.76 -5.59
CA LEU A 64 -6.69 -10.27 -5.00
C LEU A 64 -7.92 -9.71 -5.71
N SER A 65 -7.93 -8.42 -6.04
CA SER A 65 -9.06 -7.78 -6.73
C SER A 65 -9.27 -8.31 -8.15
N ARG A 66 -8.19 -8.73 -8.83
CA ARG A 66 -8.28 -9.42 -10.13
C ARG A 66 -8.78 -10.86 -9.99
N LEU A 67 -8.39 -11.54 -8.91
CA LEU A 67 -8.83 -12.90 -8.63
C LEU A 67 -10.33 -12.95 -8.29
N GLU A 68 -10.81 -11.98 -7.50
CA GLU A 68 -12.20 -11.92 -7.03
C GLU A 68 -12.80 -10.53 -7.27
N PRO A 69 -13.57 -10.35 -8.36
CA PRO A 69 -14.16 -9.07 -8.73
C PRO A 69 -15.10 -8.47 -7.69
N ARG A 70 -15.66 -9.26 -6.77
CA ARG A 70 -16.56 -8.77 -5.70
C ARG A 70 -15.82 -7.97 -4.63
N ILE A 71 -14.49 -8.05 -4.54
CA ILE A 71 -13.71 -7.28 -3.55
C ILE A 71 -13.92 -5.77 -3.77
N ILE A 72 -13.74 -5.29 -5.00
CA ILE A 72 -13.80 -3.85 -5.31
C ILE A 72 -15.12 -3.21 -4.86
N PRO A 73 -16.31 -3.70 -5.28
CA PRO A 73 -17.57 -3.08 -4.85
C PRO A 73 -17.80 -3.17 -3.33
N LEU A 74 -17.39 -4.27 -2.68
CA LEU A 74 -17.49 -4.40 -1.22
C LEU A 74 -16.58 -3.40 -0.48
N VAL A 75 -15.33 -3.24 -0.93
CA VAL A 75 -14.39 -2.28 -0.36
C VAL A 75 -14.89 -0.85 -0.56
N LEU A 76 -15.41 -0.52 -1.74
CA LEU A 76 -15.97 0.81 -2.03
C LEU A 76 -17.19 1.11 -1.15
N ALA A 77 -18.13 0.17 -1.04
CA ALA A 77 -19.31 0.31 -0.19
C ALA A 77 -18.92 0.47 1.29
N PHE A 78 -18.02 -0.37 1.79
CA PHE A 78 -17.58 -0.32 3.18
C PHE A 78 -16.80 0.95 3.51
N ARG A 79 -15.95 1.42 2.58
CA ARG A 79 -15.24 2.69 2.73
C ARG A 79 -16.20 3.88 2.70
N TYR A 80 -17.21 3.86 1.84
CA TYR A 80 -18.21 4.92 1.80
C TYR A 80 -19.00 4.98 3.11
N TRP A 81 -19.42 3.84 3.64
CA TRP A 81 -20.01 3.76 4.97
C TRP A 81 -19.09 4.33 6.07
N ALA A 82 -17.81 3.94 6.08
CA ALA A 82 -16.85 4.43 7.07
C ALA A 82 -16.69 5.96 7.03
N ARG A 83 -16.73 6.56 5.83
CA ARG A 83 -16.73 8.02 5.65
C ARG A 83 -17.96 8.69 6.23
N LEU A 84 -19.15 8.15 5.93
CA LEU A 84 -20.41 8.69 6.46
C LEU A 84 -20.45 8.65 7.99
N CYS A 85 -19.82 7.65 8.59
CA CYS A 85 -19.71 7.51 10.03
C CYS A 85 -18.48 8.23 10.63
N HIS A 86 -17.70 8.98 9.83
CA HIS A 86 -16.46 9.65 10.25
C HIS A 86 -15.40 8.71 10.88
N VAL A 87 -15.42 7.42 10.55
CA VAL A 87 -14.49 6.41 11.08
C VAL A 87 -13.15 6.41 10.35
N ASP A 88 -13.07 6.95 9.13
CA ASP A 88 -11.85 6.96 8.31
C ASP A 88 -11.02 8.25 8.40
N CYS A 89 -11.36 9.17 9.31
CA CYS A 89 -10.62 10.42 9.54
C CYS A 89 -9.30 10.17 10.28
N GLN A 90 -8.22 9.90 9.54
CA GLN A 90 -6.90 9.58 10.15
C GLN A 90 -6.32 10.71 11.01
N ALA A 91 -6.65 11.97 10.73
CA ALA A 91 -6.23 13.11 11.56
C ALA A 91 -6.82 13.06 12.99
N GLU A 92 -7.95 12.38 13.15
CA GLU A 92 -8.67 12.18 14.42
C GLU A 92 -8.46 10.77 14.99
N GLY A 93 -7.50 10.01 14.46
CA GLY A 93 -7.23 8.62 14.88
C GLY A 93 -8.11 7.57 14.19
N GLY A 94 -8.82 7.94 13.13
CA GLY A 94 -9.64 7.03 12.33
C GLY A 94 -8.82 5.96 11.57
N ILE A 95 -9.54 4.94 11.09
CA ILE A 95 -8.98 3.76 10.44
C ILE A 95 -8.49 4.11 9.02
N PRO A 96 -7.23 3.80 8.66
CA PRO A 96 -6.74 4.02 7.30
C PRO A 96 -7.52 3.21 6.27
N SER A 97 -7.71 3.80 5.08
CA SER A 97 -8.49 3.16 4.00
C SER A 97 -7.99 1.78 3.57
N TYR A 98 -6.67 1.52 3.59
CA TYR A 98 -6.14 0.20 3.26
C TYR A 98 -6.55 -0.86 4.30
N SER A 99 -6.68 -0.48 5.57
CA SER A 99 -7.12 -1.38 6.64
C SER A 99 -8.58 -1.81 6.42
N LEU A 100 -9.44 -0.90 5.95
CA LEU A 100 -10.82 -1.25 5.56
C LEU A 100 -10.85 -2.28 4.42
N ALA A 101 -9.93 -2.16 3.45
CA ALA A 101 -9.80 -3.16 2.38
C ALA A 101 -9.37 -4.53 2.93
N LEU A 102 -8.42 -4.55 3.87
CA LEU A 102 -7.98 -5.78 4.54
C LEU A 102 -9.11 -6.42 5.37
N MET A 103 -9.95 -5.63 6.03
CA MET A 103 -11.12 -6.15 6.77
C MET A 103 -12.11 -6.87 5.84
N VAL A 104 -12.36 -6.33 4.65
CA VAL A 104 -13.20 -6.98 3.64
C VAL A 104 -12.56 -8.27 3.14
N ILE A 105 -11.27 -8.25 2.84
CA ILE A 105 -10.53 -9.46 2.42
C ILE A 105 -10.60 -10.53 3.50
N PHE A 106 -10.35 -10.16 4.75
CA PHE A 106 -10.43 -11.07 5.88
C PHE A 106 -11.83 -11.64 6.06
N PHE A 107 -12.88 -10.81 5.95
CA PHE A 107 -14.26 -11.28 5.98
C PHE A 107 -14.54 -12.34 4.90
N LEU A 108 -14.05 -12.14 3.68
CA LEU A 108 -14.21 -13.10 2.58
C LEU A 108 -13.41 -14.39 2.78
N GLN A 109 -12.27 -14.33 3.46
CA GLN A 109 -11.46 -15.49 3.85
C GLN A 109 -12.11 -16.30 4.98
N GLN A 110 -12.78 -15.64 5.93
CA GLN A 110 -13.38 -16.28 7.11
C GLN A 110 -14.80 -16.81 6.91
N LYS A 111 -15.35 -16.75 5.69
CA LYS A 111 -16.64 -17.36 5.40
C LYS A 111 -16.58 -18.87 5.61
N LYS A 112 -17.72 -19.46 6.00
CA LYS A 112 -17.87 -20.93 6.15
C LYS A 112 -17.35 -21.69 4.93
N GLU A 113 -17.62 -21.14 3.75
CA GLU A 113 -16.95 -21.51 2.50
C GLU A 113 -16.07 -20.33 2.08
N PRO A 114 -14.73 -20.43 2.24
CA PRO A 114 -13.81 -19.33 1.93
C PRO A 114 -13.90 -18.94 0.46
N ILE A 115 -14.14 -17.65 0.20
CA ILE A 115 -14.19 -17.10 -1.16
C ILE A 115 -12.77 -16.78 -1.66
N LEU A 116 -11.88 -16.42 -0.75
CA LEU A 116 -10.49 -16.05 -1.05
C LEU A 116 -9.51 -17.04 -0.43
N PRO A 117 -8.38 -17.30 -1.11
CA PRO A 117 -7.27 -18.02 -0.48
C PRO A 117 -6.68 -17.19 0.67
N VAL A 118 -6.17 -17.88 1.67
CA VAL A 118 -5.37 -17.28 2.75
C VAL A 118 -3.89 -17.26 2.37
N TYR A 119 -3.20 -16.19 2.72
CA TYR A 119 -1.79 -15.99 2.37
C TYR A 119 -0.87 -17.04 3.03
N LEU A 120 -1.20 -17.42 4.28
CA LEU A 120 -0.52 -18.49 5.01
C LEU A 120 -1.54 -19.58 5.36
N GLY A 121 -1.23 -20.81 5.00
CA GLY A 121 -2.05 -21.99 5.30
C GLY A 121 -1.18 -23.25 5.33
N HIS A 122 -1.78 -24.40 5.63
CA HIS A 122 -1.05 -25.66 5.78
C HIS A 122 -0.23 -26.06 4.54
N TRP A 123 -0.65 -25.63 3.34
CA TRP A 123 0.07 -25.79 2.08
C TRP A 123 1.45 -25.12 2.06
N VAL A 124 1.67 -24.07 2.87
CA VAL A 124 2.98 -23.40 2.95
C VAL A 124 4.01 -24.33 3.61
N CYS A 125 3.60 -25.12 4.61
CA CYS A 125 4.47 -26.15 5.18
C CYS A 125 4.81 -27.23 4.14
N GLU A 126 3.84 -27.66 3.34
CA GLU A 126 4.08 -28.66 2.28
C GLU A 126 5.06 -28.14 1.22
N VAL A 127 4.90 -26.89 0.76
CA VAL A 127 5.80 -26.29 -0.24
C VAL A 127 7.21 -26.05 0.33
N LEU A 128 7.34 -25.61 1.59
CA LEU A 128 8.64 -25.48 2.25
C LEU A 128 9.32 -26.83 2.49
N CYS A 129 8.55 -27.88 2.79
CA CYS A 129 9.07 -29.24 2.88
C CYS A 129 9.56 -29.78 1.52
N ILE A 130 8.90 -29.41 0.41
CA ILE A 130 9.31 -29.81 -0.95
C ILE A 130 10.54 -29.02 -1.43
N ALA A 131 10.68 -27.76 -1.02
CA ALA A 131 11.77 -26.89 -1.47
C ALA A 131 13.17 -27.29 -0.96
N GLY A 132 13.26 -28.16 0.06
CA GLY A 132 14.53 -28.68 0.60
C GLY A 132 15.45 -27.60 1.24
N PRO A 133 16.40 -27.97 2.10
CA PRO A 133 17.40 -27.02 2.58
C PRO A 133 18.29 -26.60 1.41
N SER A 134 18.35 -25.29 1.15
CA SER A 134 19.30 -24.69 0.21
C SER A 134 20.74 -25.16 0.52
N PRO A 135 21.54 -25.55 -0.49
CA PRO A 135 22.87 -26.08 -0.25
C PRO A 135 23.76 -25.02 0.43
N PRO A 136 24.68 -25.43 1.32
CA PRO A 136 25.56 -24.49 1.98
C PRO A 136 26.47 -23.82 0.95
N PHE A 137 26.50 -22.48 0.98
CA PHE A 137 27.47 -21.67 0.27
C PHE A 137 28.88 -22.11 0.68
N HIS A 138 29.59 -22.83 -0.18
CA HIS A 138 31.02 -23.10 0.01
C HIS A 138 31.79 -21.79 -0.20
N SER A 139 32.22 -21.16 0.90
CA SER A 139 33.20 -20.09 0.85
C SER A 139 34.56 -20.67 0.46
N GLY A 140 34.96 -20.50 -0.79
CA GLY A 140 36.35 -20.68 -1.20
C GLY A 140 37.21 -19.58 -0.59
N ARG A 141 38.03 -19.92 0.40
CA ARG A 141 39.19 -19.11 0.78
C ARG A 141 40.39 -19.61 -0.03
N GLY A 142 41.05 -18.69 -0.73
CA GLY A 142 42.45 -18.82 -1.09
C GLY A 142 43.37 -18.54 0.10
#